data_AF-A0A8H5TBN6-F1
#
_entry.id   AF-A0A8H5TBN6-F1
#
_cell.length_a   1.000
_cell.length_b   1.000
_cell.length_c   1.000
_cell.angle_alpha   90.00
_cell.angle_beta   90.00
_cell.angle_gamma   90.00
#
_symmetry.space_group_name_H-M   'P 1'
#
loop_
_entity.id
_entity.type
_entity.pdbx_description
1 polymer ?
#
loop_
_entity_poly.entity_id
_entity_poly.type
_entity_poly.pdbx_seq_one_letter_code
_entity_poly.pdbx_strand_id
1 'polypeptide(L)'
;MVSAHSKRNTSRPVFTSHERALAKSHWSSSSARLHRDSFLPFGSCGLCLNIAREPVSCRRGDIFCRECALSNILTQKKEIKRAQKARAAAEEEAAKQKAHEDELDRERAIQDFELTQAGLDRKNKPKVAKTQDEKADATISDSNSQALVVGGTKRKFELDKDELDRIAREDKVKARKALEEEKAAKPHLPSFWTPSLTPDAQSSNLPPVAKKDKTVPTCPGSASDSPHPITMQNLITINFNEEETSKGTQRTCPSCLKMLTNASNPMMTRECGHVLCHSCVKQFMIPSSKRTSPEDVPPLTCYVCDVPLTSKSHKTDATPGSSISGLIALQSEGTGFSAHGGNTVERSSVAFQC
;
A
#
# COMPACT_ATOMS: atom_id res chain seq x y z
N MET A 1 25.76 17.73 56.48
CA MET A 1 25.03 18.18 55.28
C MET A 1 25.02 17.03 54.27
N VAL A 2 23.95 16.22 54.23
CA VAL A 2 23.83 15.18 53.21
C VAL A 2 23.23 15.83 51.97
N SER A 3 24.05 15.96 50.93
CA SER A 3 23.63 16.51 49.65
C SER A 3 22.57 15.59 49.06
N ALA A 4 21.32 16.06 49.04
CA ALA A 4 20.22 15.38 48.35
C ALA A 4 20.46 15.52 46.84
N HIS A 5 21.25 14.60 46.29
CA HIS A 5 21.35 14.44 44.84
C HIS A 5 19.97 14.02 44.34
N SER A 6 19.27 14.90 43.62
CA SER A 6 17.98 14.57 43.02
C SER A 6 18.19 13.39 42.07
N LYS A 7 17.71 12.21 42.48
CA LYS A 7 17.73 11.01 41.64
C LYS A 7 16.92 11.32 40.40
N ARG A 8 17.60 11.42 39.25
CA ARG A 8 16.96 11.63 37.95
C ARG A 8 16.09 10.41 37.64
N ASN A 9 14.99 10.62 36.94
CA ASN A 9 14.01 9.56 36.62
C ASN A 9 14.65 8.31 35.99
N THR A 10 15.73 8.49 35.23
CA THR A 10 16.45 7.42 34.52
C THR A 10 17.45 6.63 35.39
N SER A 11 17.63 6.96 36.67
CA SER A 11 18.66 6.34 37.51
C SER A 11 18.20 5.04 38.20
N ARG A 12 16.94 4.62 38.01
CA ARG A 12 16.41 3.38 38.59
C ARG A 12 16.20 2.35 37.46
N PRO A 13 16.56 1.07 37.70
CA PRO A 13 16.33 0.00 36.72
C PRO A 13 14.85 -0.40 36.59
N VAL A 14 13.97 0.14 37.45
CA VAL A 14 12.54 -0.13 37.46
C VAL A 14 11.78 1.18 37.37
N PHE A 15 10.85 1.27 36.41
CA PHE A 15 9.92 2.38 36.30
C PHE A 15 9.12 2.55 37.60
N THR A 16 9.08 3.77 38.10
CA THR A 16 8.15 4.17 39.15
C THR A 16 6.70 4.02 38.66
N SER A 17 5.73 3.96 39.58
CA SER A 17 4.31 3.87 39.22
C SER A 17 3.86 5.00 38.29
N HIS A 18 4.37 6.21 38.53
CA HIS A 18 4.09 7.39 37.70
C HIS A 18 4.69 7.25 36.29
N GLU A 19 5.94 6.80 36.16
CA GLU A 19 6.54 6.55 34.85
C GLU A 19 5.85 5.40 34.12
N ARG A 20 5.42 4.36 34.83
CA ARG A 20 4.64 3.26 34.24
C ARG A 20 3.27 3.75 33.75
N ALA A 21 2.64 4.68 34.46
CA ALA A 21 1.38 5.29 34.03
C ALA A 21 1.57 6.17 32.78
N LEU A 22 2.62 6.99 32.74
CA LEU A 22 2.99 7.76 31.54
C LEU A 22 3.35 6.84 30.37
N ALA A 23 4.13 5.79 30.62
CA ALA A 23 4.47 4.84 29.59
C ALA A 23 3.24 4.11 29.06
N LYS A 24 2.29 3.77 29.95
CA LYS A 24 1.02 3.20 29.56
C LYS A 24 0.19 4.19 28.73
N SER A 25 0.13 5.47 29.08
CA SER A 25 -0.62 6.44 28.27
C SER A 25 0.00 6.68 26.88
N HIS A 26 1.32 6.55 26.74
CA HIS A 26 2.03 6.82 25.48
C HIS A 26 2.19 5.59 24.57
N TRP A 27 2.38 4.39 25.15
CA TRP A 27 2.72 3.17 24.42
C TRP A 27 1.71 2.02 24.56
N SER A 28 0.72 2.11 25.46
CA SER A 28 -0.36 1.11 25.49
C SER A 28 -1.52 1.50 24.57
N SER A 29 -2.25 0.48 24.11
CA SER A 29 -3.49 0.68 23.39
C SER A 29 -4.48 1.44 24.28
N SER A 30 -4.89 2.63 23.83
CA SER A 30 -5.85 3.47 24.53
C SER A 30 -7.09 3.65 23.67
N SER A 31 -8.27 3.50 24.27
CA SER A 31 -9.54 3.85 23.66
C SER A 31 -10.18 5.04 24.37
N ALA A 32 -10.67 6.02 23.62
CA ALA A 32 -11.33 7.20 24.15
C ALA A 32 -12.66 7.41 23.44
N ARG A 33 -13.71 7.75 24.21
CA ARG A 33 -14.99 8.15 23.64
C ARG A 33 -14.94 9.62 23.26
N LEU A 34 -15.37 9.95 22.05
CA LEU A 34 -15.43 11.32 21.57
C LEU A 34 -16.69 12.00 22.12
N HIS A 35 -16.64 13.33 22.22
CA HIS A 35 -17.77 14.16 22.62
C HIS A 35 -18.24 14.98 21.42
N ARG A 36 -19.40 15.63 21.53
CA ARG A 36 -20.00 16.46 20.46
C ARG A 36 -19.01 17.46 19.85
N ASP A 37 -18.13 18.03 20.67
CA ASP A 37 -17.15 19.03 20.25
C ASP A 37 -16.01 18.46 19.41
N SER A 38 -15.85 17.13 19.39
CA SER A 38 -14.91 16.43 18.52
C SER A 38 -15.44 16.23 17.09
N PHE A 39 -16.74 16.47 16.86
CA PHE A 39 -17.37 16.34 15.55
C PHE A 39 -17.50 17.68 14.85
N LEU A 40 -17.18 17.71 13.56
CA LEU A 40 -17.39 18.88 12.72
C LEU A 40 -18.90 19.11 12.50
N PRO A 41 -19.35 20.37 12.42
CA PRO A 41 -20.72 20.66 12.02
C PRO A 41 -20.98 20.19 10.58
N PHE A 42 -22.23 19.85 10.28
CA PHE A 42 -22.63 19.35 8.98
C PHE A 42 -22.25 20.33 7.85
N GLY A 43 -21.73 19.80 6.75
CA GLY A 43 -21.31 20.60 5.60
C GLY A 43 -19.97 21.31 5.77
N SER A 44 -19.16 20.88 6.73
CA SER A 44 -17.76 21.29 6.85
C SER A 44 -16.88 20.56 5.82
N CYS A 45 -15.80 21.21 5.40
CA CYS A 45 -14.81 20.62 4.51
C CYS A 45 -13.87 19.69 5.29
N GLY A 46 -13.71 18.45 4.84
CA GLY A 46 -12.79 17.49 5.45
C GLY A 46 -11.29 17.83 5.33
N LEU A 47 -10.92 18.86 4.55
CA LEU A 47 -9.54 19.29 4.36
C LEU A 47 -9.18 20.55 5.17
N CYS A 48 -10.02 21.58 5.12
CA CYS A 48 -9.76 22.84 5.86
C CYS A 48 -10.52 22.95 7.18
N LEU A 49 -11.39 21.99 7.50
CA LEU A 49 -12.16 21.87 8.75
C LEU A 49 -13.14 23.02 9.05
N ASN A 50 -13.30 23.96 8.11
CA ASN A 50 -14.30 25.03 8.18
C ASN A 50 -15.56 24.64 7.41
N ILE A 51 -16.64 25.41 7.59
CA ILE A 51 -17.85 25.31 6.75
C ILE A 51 -17.43 25.43 5.28
N ALA A 52 -17.81 24.44 4.46
CA ALA A 52 -17.34 24.35 3.10
C ALA A 52 -17.85 25.51 2.24
N ARG A 53 -16.91 26.22 1.58
CA ARG A 53 -17.17 27.26 0.57
C ARG A 53 -17.20 26.60 -0.81
N GLU A 54 -18.19 26.94 -1.63
CA GLU A 54 -18.45 26.26 -2.90
C GLU A 54 -18.36 24.73 -2.74
N PRO A 55 -19.25 24.14 -1.92
CA PRO A 55 -19.09 22.77 -1.47
C PRO A 55 -19.15 21.80 -2.65
N VAL A 56 -18.20 20.88 -2.69
CA VAL A 56 -18.14 19.78 -3.65
C VAL A 56 -18.07 18.46 -2.90
N SER A 57 -18.58 17.41 -3.54
CA SER A 57 -18.62 16.07 -2.97
C SER A 57 -17.92 15.04 -3.86
N CYS A 58 -17.32 14.03 -3.22
CA CYS A 58 -16.89 12.82 -3.90
C CYS A 58 -18.09 11.87 -4.16
N ARG A 59 -17.91 10.83 -4.96
CA ARG A 59 -18.96 9.82 -5.23
C ARG A 59 -19.46 9.06 -3.98
N ARG A 60 -18.68 9.07 -2.89
CA ARG A 60 -19.04 8.46 -1.60
C ARG A 60 -19.64 9.44 -0.59
N GLY A 61 -19.80 10.71 -0.95
CA GLY A 61 -20.48 11.70 -0.12
C GLY A 61 -19.60 12.53 0.81
N ASP A 62 -18.27 12.42 0.74
CA ASP A 62 -17.36 13.28 1.51
C ASP A 62 -17.44 14.72 0.99
N ILE A 63 -17.44 15.72 1.88
CA ILE A 63 -17.63 17.13 1.55
C ILE A 63 -16.30 17.90 1.61
N PHE A 64 -16.02 18.70 0.59
CA PHE A 64 -14.84 19.55 0.51
C PHE A 64 -15.17 20.94 -0.03
N CYS A 65 -14.32 21.93 0.24
CA CYS A 65 -14.32 23.15 -0.58
C CYS A 65 -13.78 22.82 -1.97
N ARG A 66 -14.30 23.49 -3.00
CA ARG A 66 -13.82 23.31 -4.38
C ARG A 66 -12.32 23.52 -4.52
N GLU A 67 -11.78 24.58 -3.91
CA GLU A 67 -10.35 24.90 -3.92
C GLU A 67 -9.51 23.81 -3.22
N CYS A 68 -9.96 23.30 -2.08
CA CYS A 68 -9.24 22.29 -1.30
C CYS A 68 -9.20 20.95 -2.02
N ALA A 69 -10.33 20.54 -2.61
CA ALA A 69 -10.39 19.31 -3.40
C ALA A 69 -9.43 19.37 -4.61
N LEU A 70 -9.46 20.47 -5.35
CA LEU A 70 -8.62 20.63 -6.54
C LEU A 70 -7.13 20.73 -6.17
N SER A 71 -6.76 21.48 -5.14
CA SER A 71 -5.36 21.58 -4.70
C SER A 71 -4.83 20.22 -4.23
N ASN A 72 -5.62 19.45 -3.50
CA ASN A 72 -5.27 18.11 -3.07
C ASN A 72 -5.07 17.16 -4.27
N ILE A 73 -5.99 17.15 -5.24
CA ILE A 73 -5.85 16.35 -6.48
C ILE A 73 -4.56 16.71 -7.22
N LEU A 74 -4.23 18.00 -7.33
CA LEU A 74 -3.02 18.45 -8.02
C LEU A 74 -1.74 18.05 -7.27
N THR A 75 -1.72 18.16 -5.94
CA THR A 75 -0.59 17.71 -5.11
C THR A 75 -0.36 16.22 -5.29
N GLN A 76 -1.41 15.41 -5.17
CA GLN A 76 -1.32 13.96 -5.38
C GLN A 76 -0.82 13.62 -6.78
N LYS A 77 -1.32 14.28 -7.84
CA LYS A 77 -0.82 14.06 -9.21
C LYS A 77 0.67 14.39 -9.36
N LYS A 78 1.16 15.44 -8.71
CA LYS A 78 2.58 15.80 -8.71
C LYS A 78 3.43 14.75 -7.99
N GLU A 79 2.96 14.27 -6.83
CA GLU A 79 3.62 13.21 -6.06
C GLU A 79 3.66 11.89 -6.82
N ILE A 80 2.54 11.50 -7.42
CA ILE A 80 2.43 10.33 -8.30
C ILE A 80 3.43 10.42 -9.43
N LYS A 81 3.50 11.56 -10.13
CA LYS A 81 4.46 11.77 -11.23
C LYS A 81 5.91 11.71 -10.74
N ARG A 82 6.21 12.30 -9.58
CA ARG A 82 7.55 12.25 -8.96
C ARG A 82 7.94 10.82 -8.59
N ALA A 83 7.03 10.07 -7.97
CA ALA A 83 7.23 8.68 -7.58
C ALA A 83 7.41 7.78 -8.82
N GLN A 84 6.62 7.98 -9.87
CA GLN A 84 6.78 7.25 -11.14
C GLN A 84 8.14 7.52 -11.80
N LYS A 85 8.60 8.78 -11.82
CA LYS A 85 9.93 9.12 -12.33
C LYS A 85 11.05 8.47 -11.51
N ALA A 86 10.94 8.51 -10.18
CA ALA A 86 11.91 7.89 -9.28
C ALA A 86 11.96 6.37 -9.46
N ARG A 87 10.79 5.72 -9.59
CA ARG A 87 10.71 4.28 -9.89
C ARG A 87 11.33 3.94 -11.25
N ALA A 88 11.04 4.70 -12.30
CA ALA A 88 11.64 4.47 -13.61
C ALA A 88 13.16 4.64 -13.60
N ALA A 89 13.68 5.66 -12.90
CA ALA A 89 15.13 5.85 -12.73
C ALA A 89 15.77 4.69 -11.96
N ALA A 90 15.14 4.23 -10.87
CA ALA A 90 15.62 3.10 -10.09
C ALA A 90 15.59 1.78 -10.89
N GLU A 91 14.57 1.56 -11.73
CA GLU A 91 14.49 0.41 -12.64
C GLU A 91 15.62 0.45 -13.69
N GLU A 92 15.95 1.63 -14.23
CA GLU A 92 17.06 1.81 -15.17
C GLU A 92 18.42 1.57 -14.50
N GLU A 93 18.64 2.11 -13.31
CA GLU A 93 19.87 1.89 -12.53
C GLU A 93 20.05 0.42 -12.15
N ALA A 94 18.98 -0.24 -11.68
CA ALA A 94 19.01 -1.66 -11.36
C ALA A 94 19.30 -2.52 -12.60
N ALA A 95 18.77 -2.15 -13.77
CA ALA A 95 19.08 -2.83 -15.03
C ALA A 95 20.55 -2.66 -15.44
N LYS A 96 21.13 -1.46 -15.26
CA LYS A 96 22.56 -1.20 -15.51
C LYS A 96 23.46 -1.96 -14.54
N GLN A 97 23.13 -1.96 -13.24
CA GLN A 97 23.87 -2.72 -12.24
C GLN A 97 23.85 -4.22 -12.56
N LYS A 98 22.67 -4.77 -12.89
CA LYS A 98 22.54 -6.17 -13.28
C LYS A 98 23.34 -6.50 -14.55
N ALA A 99 23.31 -5.62 -15.57
CA ALA A 99 24.09 -5.83 -16.78
C ALA A 99 25.60 -5.82 -16.51
N HIS A 100 26.06 -4.95 -15.60
CA HIS A 100 27.46 -4.91 -15.17
C HIS A 100 27.85 -6.17 -14.37
N GLU A 101 27.00 -6.63 -13.44
CA GLU A 101 27.20 -7.88 -12.72
C GLU A 101 27.25 -9.09 -13.67
N ASP A 102 26.32 -9.16 -14.63
CA ASP A 102 26.28 -10.23 -15.63
C ASP A 102 27.55 -10.23 -16.50
N GLU A 103 28.14 -9.07 -16.79
CA GLU A 103 29.40 -8.97 -17.54
C GLU A 103 30.60 -9.42 -16.70
N LEU A 104 30.69 -8.99 -15.44
CA LEU A 104 31.74 -9.47 -14.52
C LEU A 104 31.67 -10.98 -14.28
N ASP A 105 30.46 -11.54 -14.18
CA ASP A 105 30.26 -12.98 -14.04
C ASP A 105 30.69 -13.73 -15.32
N ARG A 106 30.50 -13.15 -16.51
CA ARG A 106 31.02 -13.70 -17.78
C ARG A 106 32.53 -13.67 -17.82
N GLU A 107 33.17 -12.56 -17.46
CA GLU A 107 34.62 -12.44 -17.43
C GLU A 107 35.25 -13.45 -16.48
N ARG A 108 34.66 -13.64 -15.29
CA ARG A 108 35.10 -14.66 -14.34
C ARG A 108 34.95 -16.07 -14.90
N ALA A 109 33.82 -16.38 -15.55
CA ALA A 109 33.62 -17.69 -16.16
C ALA A 109 34.65 -17.98 -17.27
N ILE A 110 35.04 -16.98 -18.06
CA ILE A 110 36.11 -17.10 -19.06
C ILE A 110 37.46 -17.36 -18.38
N GLN A 111 37.82 -16.59 -17.35
CA GLN A 111 39.07 -16.77 -16.61
C GLN A 111 39.16 -18.16 -15.95
N ASP A 112 38.08 -18.62 -15.32
CA ASP A 112 38.03 -19.96 -14.72
C ASP A 112 38.18 -21.04 -15.79
N PHE A 113 37.57 -20.86 -16.97
CA PHE A 113 37.73 -21.79 -18.09
C PHE A 113 39.18 -21.84 -18.61
N GLU A 114 39.82 -20.68 -18.81
CA GLU A 114 41.23 -20.57 -19.21
C GLU A 114 42.15 -21.24 -18.18
N LEU A 115 41.88 -21.04 -16.90
CA LEU A 115 42.65 -21.61 -15.79
C LEU A 115 42.50 -23.14 -15.72
N THR A 116 41.30 -23.67 -15.97
CA THR A 116 41.07 -25.12 -16.12
C THR A 116 41.79 -25.69 -17.34
N GLN A 117 41.79 -25.01 -18.50
CA GLN A 117 42.53 -25.45 -19.69
C GLN A 117 44.05 -25.44 -19.47
N ALA A 118 44.56 -24.52 -18.67
CA ALA A 118 45.97 -24.47 -18.27
C ALA A 118 46.38 -25.57 -17.27
N GLY A 119 45.47 -26.48 -16.88
CA GLY A 119 45.74 -27.58 -15.96
C GLY A 119 45.82 -27.18 -14.49
N LEU A 120 45.42 -25.96 -14.15
CA LEU A 120 45.43 -25.41 -12.79
C LEU A 120 44.06 -25.62 -12.11
N ASP A 121 43.55 -26.85 -12.11
CA ASP A 121 42.26 -27.16 -11.49
C ASP A 121 42.31 -26.90 -9.97
N ARG A 122 41.56 -25.89 -9.51
CA ARG A 122 41.44 -25.50 -8.09
C ARG A 122 40.76 -26.54 -7.19
N LYS A 123 40.36 -27.70 -7.74
CA LYS A 123 39.72 -28.80 -7.00
C LYS A 123 40.66 -29.57 -6.07
N ASN A 124 41.98 -29.37 -6.16
CA ASN A 124 42.93 -29.91 -5.18
C ASN A 124 43.38 -28.84 -4.17
N LYS A 125 42.55 -28.57 -3.16
CA LYS A 125 43.01 -27.93 -1.92
C LYS A 125 43.32 -29.03 -0.91
N PRO A 126 44.58 -29.25 -0.49
CA PRO A 126 44.90 -30.24 0.52
C PRO A 126 44.25 -29.82 1.84
N LYS A 127 43.45 -30.72 2.44
CA LYS A 127 42.95 -30.53 3.79
C LYS A 127 44.14 -30.47 4.74
N VAL A 128 44.33 -29.33 5.38
CA VAL A 128 45.32 -29.13 6.44
C VAL A 128 45.04 -30.12 7.59
N ALA A 129 46.12 -30.80 7.95
CA ALA A 129 46.33 -31.81 8.97
C ALA A 129 45.39 -31.80 10.19
N LYS A 130 44.83 -32.99 10.48
CA LYS A 130 44.60 -33.48 11.84
C LYS A 130 45.40 -34.77 11.99
N THR A 131 46.45 -34.69 12.80
CA THR A 131 47.29 -35.79 13.28
C THR A 131 46.47 -36.81 14.05
N GLN A 132 46.62 -38.10 13.74
CA GLN A 132 47.08 -39.13 14.67
C GLN A 132 47.30 -40.48 13.94
N ASP A 133 48.30 -41.18 14.44
CA ASP A 133 49.01 -42.35 13.97
C ASP A 133 48.16 -43.53 13.46
N GLU A 134 48.64 -44.24 12.43
CA GLU A 134 49.21 -45.60 12.57
C GLU A 134 49.64 -46.23 11.21
N LYS A 135 50.86 -46.77 11.23
CA LYS A 135 51.54 -47.78 10.38
C LYS A 135 51.15 -47.97 8.90
N ALA A 136 52.17 -47.76 8.06
CA ALA A 136 52.25 -48.23 6.69
C ALA A 136 52.67 -49.72 6.62
N ASP A 137 51.97 -50.48 5.78
CA ASP A 137 52.56 -51.56 5.00
C ASP A 137 52.02 -51.50 3.56
N ALA A 138 52.90 -51.81 2.63
CA ALA A 138 52.76 -51.59 1.20
C ALA A 138 51.86 -52.65 0.55
N THR A 139 50.94 -52.23 -0.32
CA THR A 139 50.59 -53.03 -1.50
C THR A 139 50.11 -52.12 -2.63
N ILE A 140 50.92 -52.06 -3.68
CA ILE A 140 50.52 -51.59 -5.00
C ILE A 140 49.44 -52.56 -5.50
N SER A 141 48.24 -52.06 -5.76
CA SER A 141 47.32 -52.72 -6.70
C SER A 141 46.60 -51.66 -7.52
N ASP A 142 47.15 -51.49 -8.72
CA ASP A 142 46.51 -50.89 -9.87
C ASP A 142 45.16 -51.60 -10.10
N SER A 143 44.06 -50.86 -10.11
CA SER A 143 42.73 -51.39 -10.40
C SER A 143 41.99 -50.40 -11.29
N ASN A 144 42.32 -50.49 -12.58
CA ASN A 144 41.35 -50.71 -13.66
C ASN A 144 39.93 -50.15 -13.38
N SER A 145 39.71 -48.87 -13.67
CA SER A 145 38.39 -48.40 -14.12
C SER A 145 38.39 -48.37 -15.63
N GLN A 146 38.16 -49.57 -16.14
CA GLN A 146 37.76 -49.96 -17.48
C GLN A 146 36.97 -48.85 -18.20
N ALA A 147 37.66 -48.07 -19.02
CA ALA A 147 37.03 -47.35 -20.12
C ALA A 147 36.48 -48.40 -21.08
N LEU A 148 35.19 -48.69 -20.98
CA LEU A 148 34.46 -49.40 -22.02
C LEU A 148 34.42 -48.53 -23.27
N VAL A 149 35.44 -48.67 -24.10
CA VAL A 149 35.44 -48.23 -25.49
C VAL A 149 34.44 -49.14 -26.22
N VAL A 150 33.17 -48.75 -26.18
CA VAL A 150 32.17 -49.33 -27.07
C VAL A 150 32.50 -48.84 -28.47
N GLY A 151 32.98 -49.76 -29.31
CA GLY A 151 33.15 -49.57 -30.75
C GLY A 151 31.81 -49.24 -31.40
N GLY A 152 31.50 -47.95 -31.46
CA GLY A 152 30.37 -47.41 -32.21
C GLY A 152 30.84 -46.98 -33.59
N THR A 153 30.13 -47.42 -34.62
CA THR A 153 30.15 -46.85 -35.97
C THR A 153 30.36 -45.34 -35.93
N LYS A 154 31.23 -44.82 -36.80
CA LYS A 154 31.47 -43.39 -37.02
C LYS A 154 30.18 -42.70 -37.47
N ARG A 155 29.22 -42.53 -36.57
CA ARG A 155 28.15 -41.56 -36.71
C ARG A 155 28.81 -40.22 -36.48
N LYS A 156 28.94 -39.49 -37.57
CA LYS A 156 29.32 -38.08 -37.60
C LYS A 156 28.50 -37.41 -36.49
N PHE A 157 29.16 -37.00 -35.41
CA PHE A 157 28.53 -36.29 -34.32
C PHE A 157 28.15 -34.93 -34.87
N GLU A 158 26.92 -34.81 -35.38
CA GLU A 158 26.38 -33.52 -35.77
C GLU A 158 25.97 -32.83 -34.47
N LEU A 159 26.78 -31.85 -34.11
CA LEU A 159 26.63 -30.99 -32.94
C LEU A 159 25.28 -30.25 -33.12
N ASP A 160 24.21 -30.84 -32.62
CA ASP A 160 22.88 -30.25 -32.76
C ASP A 160 22.81 -28.96 -31.96
N LYS A 161 22.45 -27.87 -32.63
CA LYS A 161 22.56 -26.51 -32.09
C LYS A 161 21.69 -26.33 -30.85
N ASP A 162 20.55 -27.02 -30.83
CA ASP A 162 19.61 -27.00 -29.72
C ASP A 162 20.15 -27.74 -28.46
N GLU A 163 20.96 -28.78 -28.66
CA GLU A 163 21.59 -29.53 -27.58
C GLU A 163 22.75 -28.74 -26.95
N LEU A 164 23.55 -28.04 -27.76
CA LEU A 164 24.55 -27.08 -27.27
C LEU A 164 23.90 -25.96 -26.45
N ASP A 165 22.80 -25.40 -26.94
CA ASP A 165 22.10 -24.33 -26.25
C ASP A 165 21.46 -24.81 -24.94
N ARG A 166 21.10 -26.10 -24.84
CA ARG A 166 20.67 -26.73 -23.59
C ARG A 166 21.83 -26.88 -22.60
N ILE A 167 22.95 -27.43 -23.03
CA ILE A 167 24.15 -27.60 -22.19
C ILE A 167 24.65 -26.24 -21.69
N ALA A 168 24.72 -25.23 -22.57
CA ALA A 168 25.11 -23.88 -22.21
C ALA A 168 24.16 -23.23 -21.19
N ARG A 169 22.86 -23.53 -21.23
CA ARG A 169 21.89 -23.06 -20.22
C ARG A 169 22.09 -23.78 -18.88
N GLU A 170 22.30 -25.08 -18.89
CA GLU A 170 22.54 -25.87 -17.68
C GLU A 170 23.83 -25.47 -16.97
N ASP A 171 24.91 -25.23 -17.72
CA ASP A 171 26.19 -24.79 -17.17
C ASP A 171 26.12 -23.36 -16.62
N LYS A 172 25.38 -22.46 -17.27
CA LYS A 172 25.07 -21.12 -16.73
C LYS A 172 24.30 -21.20 -15.40
N VAL A 173 23.36 -22.14 -15.28
CA VAL A 173 22.59 -22.35 -14.02
C VAL A 173 23.50 -22.89 -12.92
N LYS A 174 24.36 -23.87 -13.23
CA LYS A 174 25.32 -24.43 -12.27
C LYS A 174 26.35 -23.39 -11.82
N ALA A 175 26.90 -22.61 -12.74
CA ALA A 175 27.84 -21.53 -12.44
C ALA A 175 27.21 -20.45 -11.54
N ARG A 176 25.98 -20.00 -11.86
CA ARG A 176 25.25 -19.05 -11.01
C ARG A 176 24.99 -19.60 -9.60
N LYS A 177 24.62 -20.89 -9.49
CA LYS A 177 24.41 -21.54 -8.19
C LYS A 177 25.70 -21.65 -7.37
N ALA A 178 26.83 -21.95 -8.01
CA ALA A 178 28.14 -21.99 -7.35
C ALA A 178 28.59 -20.61 -6.85
N LEU A 179 28.34 -19.55 -7.62
CA LEU A 179 28.58 -18.17 -7.22
C LEU A 179 27.67 -17.73 -6.06
N GLU A 180 26.41 -18.15 -6.07
CA GLU A 180 25.47 -17.89 -4.98
C GLU A 180 25.89 -18.60 -3.69
N GLU A 181 26.35 -19.86 -3.79
CA GLU A 181 26.90 -20.62 -2.67
C GLU A 181 28.20 -20.01 -2.13
N GLU A 182 29.09 -19.51 -2.99
CA GLU A 182 30.30 -18.78 -2.60
C GLU A 182 29.95 -17.46 -1.89
N LYS A 183 28.96 -16.72 -2.41
CA LYS A 183 28.43 -15.50 -1.78
C LYS A 183 27.79 -15.81 -0.42
N ALA A 184 27.07 -16.93 -0.30
CA ALA A 184 26.44 -17.38 0.95
C ALA A 184 27.46 -17.93 1.96
N ALA A 185 28.59 -18.47 1.51
CA ALA A 185 29.68 -18.97 2.35
C ALA A 185 30.59 -17.86 2.90
N LYS A 186 30.39 -16.59 2.50
CA LYS A 186 31.09 -15.45 3.11
C LYS A 186 30.69 -15.36 4.59
N PRO A 187 31.67 -15.25 5.52
CA PRO A 187 31.40 -15.30 6.95
C PRO A 187 30.48 -14.16 7.38
N HIS A 188 29.34 -14.50 7.98
CA HIS A 188 28.43 -13.56 8.61
C HIS A 188 29.07 -13.01 9.90
N LEU A 189 29.74 -11.86 9.81
CA LEU A 189 30.29 -11.18 10.98
C LEU A 189 29.13 -10.64 11.84
N PRO A 190 29.19 -10.74 13.18
CA PRO A 190 28.14 -10.23 14.08
C PRO A 190 28.08 -8.70 14.15
N SER A 191 28.90 -7.97 13.40
CA SER A 191 28.96 -6.50 13.42
C SER A 191 28.06 -5.87 12.34
N PHE A 192 26.93 -5.35 12.79
CA PHE A 192 25.96 -4.60 11.99
C PHE A 192 26.52 -3.30 11.37
N TRP A 193 27.62 -2.76 11.90
CA TRP A 193 28.20 -1.45 11.53
C TRP A 193 29.34 -1.52 10.50
N THR A 194 29.60 -2.69 9.93
CA THR A 194 30.63 -2.85 8.91
C THR A 194 30.05 -2.36 7.56
N PRO A 195 30.61 -1.34 6.89
CA PRO A 195 30.04 -0.79 5.63
C PRO A 195 29.89 -1.81 4.50
N SER A 196 30.62 -2.92 4.55
CA SER A 196 30.53 -4.04 3.59
C SER A 196 29.41 -5.04 3.90
N LEU A 197 28.76 -4.90 5.06
CA LEU A 197 27.69 -5.75 5.57
C LEU A 197 26.45 -4.94 5.98
N THR A 198 26.47 -3.62 5.80
CA THR A 198 25.24 -2.85 5.87
C THR A 198 24.32 -3.40 4.78
N PRO A 199 23.09 -3.81 5.11
CA PRO A 199 22.15 -4.20 4.08
C PRO A 199 21.91 -2.96 3.21
N ASP A 200 22.61 -2.89 2.07
CA ASP A 200 22.26 -1.97 1.02
C ASP A 200 20.77 -2.16 0.75
N ALA A 201 20.03 -1.07 0.55
CA ALA A 201 18.61 -1.13 0.22
C ALA A 201 18.30 -2.01 -1.02
N GLN A 202 19.34 -2.48 -1.71
CA GLN A 202 19.34 -3.35 -2.89
C GLN A 202 19.41 -4.86 -2.58
N SER A 203 19.90 -5.30 -1.40
CA SER A 203 20.09 -6.74 -1.08
C SER A 203 18.98 -7.36 -0.22
N SER A 204 18.02 -6.55 0.22
CA SER A 204 16.85 -7.11 0.89
C SER A 204 15.93 -7.75 -0.14
N ASN A 205 15.48 -8.96 0.15
CA ASN A 205 14.27 -9.59 -0.37
C ASN A 205 13.06 -8.67 -0.07
N LEU A 206 13.03 -7.48 -0.65
CA LEU A 206 11.86 -6.64 -0.69
C LEU A 206 10.85 -7.39 -1.55
N PRO A 207 9.59 -7.52 -1.08
CA PRO A 207 8.55 -8.11 -1.90
C PRO A 207 8.59 -7.44 -3.29
N PRO A 208 8.47 -8.22 -4.38
CA PRO A 208 8.63 -7.72 -5.73
C PRO A 208 7.81 -6.45 -5.87
N VAL A 209 8.50 -5.37 -6.24
CA VAL A 209 7.99 -4.00 -6.41
C VAL A 209 6.51 -4.10 -6.75
N ALA A 210 5.68 -3.76 -5.76
CA ALA A 210 4.25 -4.00 -5.80
C ALA A 210 3.72 -3.63 -7.18
N LYS A 211 3.00 -4.58 -7.77
CA LYS A 211 2.39 -4.53 -9.10
C LYS A 211 1.87 -3.13 -9.37
N LYS A 212 1.99 -2.69 -10.63
CA LYS A 212 1.58 -1.40 -11.18
C LYS A 212 0.12 -1.06 -10.81
N ASP A 213 -0.12 -0.66 -9.57
CA ASP A 213 -1.41 -0.15 -9.15
C ASP A 213 -1.54 1.21 -9.82
N LYS A 214 -2.62 1.35 -10.60
CA LYS A 214 -2.96 2.58 -11.29
C LYS A 214 -3.00 3.68 -10.25
N THR A 215 -1.99 4.53 -10.26
CA THR A 215 -1.78 5.55 -9.25
C THR A 215 -2.72 6.70 -9.56
N VAL A 216 -3.98 6.54 -9.16
CA VAL A 216 -5.02 7.56 -9.24
C VAL A 216 -5.03 8.32 -7.92
N PRO A 217 -5.29 9.63 -7.91
CA PRO A 217 -5.47 10.35 -6.66
C PRO A 217 -6.56 9.70 -5.81
N THR A 218 -6.31 9.54 -4.52
CA THR A 218 -7.19 8.93 -3.53
C THR A 218 -7.94 10.03 -2.77
N CYS A 219 -9.22 9.81 -2.46
CA CYS A 219 -9.98 10.77 -1.65
C CYS A 219 -9.39 10.88 -0.23
N PRO A 220 -9.16 12.09 0.30
CA PRO A 220 -8.71 12.29 1.68
C PRO A 220 -9.69 11.75 2.73
N GLY A 221 -10.99 11.71 2.41
CA GLY A 221 -12.03 11.15 3.28
C GLY A 221 -12.16 9.63 3.21
N SER A 222 -11.38 8.95 2.36
CA SER A 222 -11.44 7.49 2.29
C SER A 222 -10.84 6.84 3.53
N ALA A 223 -11.53 5.86 4.12
CA ALA A 223 -10.96 5.02 5.16
C ALA A 223 -9.73 4.25 4.64
N SER A 224 -8.79 3.95 5.54
CA SER A 224 -7.58 3.15 5.24
C SER A 224 -7.91 1.81 4.59
N ASP A 225 -9.04 1.22 4.98
CA ASP A 225 -9.45 -0.11 4.59
C ASP A 225 -10.16 -0.13 3.23
N SER A 226 -10.66 1.03 2.76
CA SER A 226 -11.36 1.16 1.48
C SER A 226 -11.02 2.47 0.76
N PRO A 227 -9.77 2.62 0.27
CA PRO A 227 -9.38 3.78 -0.51
C PRO A 227 -10.23 3.85 -1.78
N HIS A 228 -10.72 5.04 -2.12
CA HIS A 228 -11.46 5.26 -3.36
C HIS A 228 -10.85 6.42 -4.15
N PRO A 229 -10.84 6.33 -5.50
CA PRO A 229 -10.22 7.34 -6.33
C PRO A 229 -11.08 8.62 -6.37
N ILE A 230 -10.41 9.76 -6.35
CA ILE A 230 -11.00 11.09 -6.56
C ILE A 230 -10.42 11.70 -7.84
N THR A 231 -11.29 12.26 -8.68
CA THR A 231 -10.90 12.87 -9.97
C THR A 231 -11.77 14.09 -10.20
N MET A 232 -11.26 15.10 -10.92
CA MET A 232 -12.00 16.35 -11.16
C MET A 232 -13.37 16.14 -11.80
N GLN A 233 -13.51 15.16 -12.70
CA GLN A 233 -14.77 14.80 -13.35
C GLN A 233 -15.77 14.11 -12.40
N ASN A 234 -15.27 13.51 -11.32
CA ASN A 234 -16.08 12.80 -10.34
C ASN A 234 -16.51 13.70 -9.17
N LEU A 235 -16.09 14.97 -9.16
CA LEU A 235 -16.52 15.96 -8.19
C LEU A 235 -17.91 16.46 -8.58
N ILE A 236 -18.85 16.35 -7.65
CA ILE A 236 -20.21 16.81 -7.80
C ILE A 236 -20.36 18.10 -6.99
N THR A 237 -20.82 19.18 -7.61
CA THR A 237 -21.11 20.43 -6.89
C THR A 237 -22.33 20.22 -6.02
N ILE A 238 -22.24 20.62 -4.75
CA ILE A 238 -23.34 20.53 -3.80
C ILE A 238 -24.07 21.86 -3.77
N ASN A 239 -25.39 21.82 -3.97
CA ASN A 239 -26.27 22.97 -3.90
C ASN A 239 -27.09 22.87 -2.60
N PHE A 240 -26.65 23.59 -1.57
CA PHE A 240 -27.42 23.75 -0.34
C PHE A 240 -28.43 24.87 -0.48
N ASN A 241 -29.60 24.67 0.13
CA ASN A 241 -30.52 25.78 0.41
C ASN A 241 -30.05 26.47 1.69
N GLU A 242 -29.75 27.76 1.59
CA GLU A 242 -29.22 28.56 2.69
C GLU A 242 -30.25 29.64 3.05
N GLU A 243 -30.64 29.70 4.32
CA GLU A 243 -31.48 30.74 4.88
C GLU A 243 -30.64 31.62 5.83
N GLU A 244 -30.80 32.93 5.73
CA GLU A 244 -30.13 33.88 6.61
C GLU A 244 -30.89 34.01 7.93
N THR A 245 -30.30 33.50 9.02
CA THR A 245 -30.83 33.66 10.38
C THR A 245 -29.97 34.69 11.12
N SER A 246 -30.49 35.27 12.20
CA SER A 246 -29.78 36.19 13.10
C SER A 246 -28.46 35.66 13.68
N LYS A 247 -28.19 34.35 13.56
CA LYS A 247 -26.96 33.67 14.02
C LYS A 247 -26.04 33.22 12.87
N GLY A 248 -26.32 33.64 11.64
CA GLY A 248 -25.59 33.28 10.42
C GLY A 248 -26.42 32.48 9.41
N THR A 249 -25.78 32.08 8.31
CA THR A 249 -26.38 31.28 7.23
C THR A 249 -26.61 29.83 7.69
N GLN A 250 -27.86 29.39 7.72
CA GLN A 250 -28.23 28.02 8.09
C GLN A 250 -28.62 27.22 6.86
N ARG A 251 -28.09 26.00 6.75
CA ARG A 251 -28.41 25.08 5.65
C ARG A 251 -29.67 24.30 6.00
N THR A 252 -30.72 24.44 5.19
CA THR A 252 -32.03 23.81 5.41
C THR A 252 -32.38 22.85 4.28
N CYS A 253 -33.30 21.94 4.56
CA CYS A 253 -33.86 21.04 3.55
C CYS A 253 -34.95 21.77 2.75
N PRO A 254 -34.86 21.88 1.41
CA PRO A 254 -35.90 22.50 0.57
C PRO A 254 -37.33 21.98 0.78
N SER A 255 -37.50 20.69 1.10
CA SER A 255 -38.85 20.10 1.22
C SER A 255 -39.53 20.32 2.57
N CYS A 256 -38.77 20.40 3.67
CA CYS A 256 -39.34 20.50 5.01
C CYS A 256 -38.85 21.71 5.81
N LEU A 257 -37.94 22.50 5.25
CA LEU A 257 -37.31 23.67 5.85
C LEU A 257 -36.61 23.40 7.20
N LYS A 258 -36.39 22.13 7.53
CA LYS A 258 -35.63 21.73 8.72
C LYS A 258 -34.14 21.93 8.48
N MET A 259 -33.44 22.40 9.50
CA MET A 259 -31.98 22.53 9.51
C MET A 259 -31.31 21.17 9.28
N LEU A 260 -30.39 21.13 8.31
CA LEU A 260 -29.59 19.95 8.01
C LEU A 260 -28.48 19.81 9.07
N THR A 261 -28.49 18.69 9.76
CA THR A 261 -27.52 18.34 10.81
C THR A 261 -26.93 16.96 10.55
N ASN A 262 -25.85 16.61 11.24
CA ASN A 262 -25.24 15.29 11.13
C ASN A 262 -26.22 14.15 11.45
N ALA A 263 -27.21 14.39 12.31
CA ALA A 263 -28.23 13.40 12.66
C ALA A 263 -29.34 13.23 11.59
N SER A 264 -29.46 14.17 10.64
CA SER A 264 -30.53 14.16 9.64
C SER A 264 -30.24 13.30 8.40
N ASN A 265 -29.06 12.67 8.35
CA ASN A 265 -28.53 11.89 7.23
C ASN A 265 -28.84 12.52 5.86
N PRO A 266 -28.32 13.73 5.56
CA PRO A 266 -28.65 14.42 4.32
C PRO A 266 -28.17 13.62 3.11
N MET A 267 -28.99 13.58 2.06
CA MET A 267 -28.67 12.93 0.80
C MET A 267 -28.69 13.96 -0.31
N MET A 268 -27.72 13.86 -1.21
CA MET A 268 -27.65 14.69 -2.41
C MET A 268 -28.01 13.89 -3.66
N THR A 269 -28.48 14.60 -4.66
CA THR A 269 -28.73 14.08 -6.02
C THR A 269 -27.46 14.17 -6.86
N ARG A 270 -27.13 13.12 -7.62
CA ARG A 270 -25.88 13.06 -8.39
C ARG A 270 -25.83 14.08 -9.54
N GLU A 271 -26.95 14.26 -10.24
CA GLU A 271 -26.99 15.05 -11.48
C GLU A 271 -27.12 16.56 -11.21
N CYS A 272 -27.88 16.98 -10.20
CA CYS A 272 -28.15 18.39 -9.91
C CYS A 272 -27.62 18.90 -8.57
N GLY A 273 -27.08 18.04 -7.71
CA GLY A 273 -26.38 18.45 -6.49
C GLY A 273 -27.27 18.97 -5.34
N HIS A 274 -28.60 18.99 -5.51
CA HIS A 274 -29.51 19.42 -4.45
C HIS A 274 -29.51 18.45 -3.27
N VAL A 275 -29.50 19.00 -2.05
CA VAL A 275 -29.45 18.24 -0.80
C VAL A 275 -30.80 18.24 -0.09
N LEU A 276 -31.24 17.06 0.35
CA LEU A 276 -32.48 16.84 1.07
C LEU A 276 -32.22 15.96 2.30
N CYS A 277 -33.01 16.12 3.37
CA CYS A 277 -32.91 15.21 4.51
C CYS A 277 -33.44 13.82 4.15
N HIS A 278 -32.92 12.78 4.82
CA HIS A 278 -33.28 11.39 4.51
C HIS A 278 -34.81 11.14 4.53
N SER A 279 -35.52 11.73 5.50
CA SER A 279 -36.97 11.58 5.63
C SER A 279 -37.73 12.13 4.43
N CYS A 280 -37.34 13.29 3.90
CA CYS A 280 -37.97 13.89 2.72
C CYS A 280 -37.70 13.06 1.47
N VAL A 281 -36.47 12.57 1.29
CA VAL A 281 -36.15 11.70 0.15
C VAL A 281 -36.98 10.41 0.19
N LYS A 282 -37.12 9.78 1.37
CA LYS A 282 -37.94 8.58 1.52
C LYS A 282 -39.43 8.81 1.25
N GLN A 283 -39.94 10.00 1.54
CA GLN A 283 -41.36 10.33 1.40
C GLN A 283 -41.72 10.84 0.00
N PHE A 284 -40.87 11.66 -0.60
CA PHE A 284 -41.17 12.38 -1.84
C PHE A 284 -40.48 11.84 -3.08
N MET A 285 -39.34 11.14 -2.92
CA MET A 285 -38.57 10.66 -4.07
C MET A 285 -38.69 9.14 -4.21
N ILE A 286 -38.51 8.37 -3.13
CA ILE A 286 -38.56 6.91 -3.22
C ILE A 286 -40.03 6.45 -3.29
N PRO A 287 -40.48 5.80 -4.38
CA PRO A 287 -41.84 5.27 -4.44
C PRO A 287 -42.00 4.15 -3.40
N SER A 288 -43.07 4.22 -2.60
CA SER A 288 -43.44 3.15 -1.69
C SER A 288 -43.77 1.91 -2.53
N SER A 289 -43.10 0.79 -2.25
CA SER A 289 -43.10 -0.52 -2.93
C SER A 289 -44.47 -1.20 -3.15
N LYS A 290 -45.59 -0.50 -3.04
CA LYS A 290 -46.95 -1.07 -3.04
C LYS A 290 -47.71 -0.98 -4.38
N ARG A 291 -47.08 -0.62 -5.51
CA ARG A 291 -47.78 -0.57 -6.82
C ARG A 291 -47.05 -1.34 -7.93
N THR A 292 -47.66 -2.48 -8.26
CA THR A 292 -47.98 -3.02 -9.60
C THR A 292 -47.08 -2.68 -10.80
N SER A 293 -46.49 -3.75 -11.35
CA SER A 293 -45.91 -3.93 -12.70
C SER A 293 -44.58 -3.20 -13.02
N PRO A 294 -43.62 -3.88 -13.68
CA PRO A 294 -42.31 -3.33 -14.01
C PRO A 294 -42.29 -2.33 -15.20
N GLU A 295 -43.44 -2.01 -15.80
CA GLU A 295 -43.51 -1.23 -17.05
C GLU A 295 -43.85 0.27 -16.83
N ASP A 296 -44.40 0.67 -15.68
CA ASP A 296 -44.86 2.05 -15.41
C ASP A 296 -44.25 2.66 -14.13
N VAL A 297 -42.97 2.40 -13.85
CA VAL A 297 -42.29 3.07 -12.72
C VAL A 297 -41.83 4.47 -13.19
N PRO A 298 -42.42 5.57 -12.68
CA PRO A 298 -41.99 6.91 -13.06
C PRO A 298 -40.50 7.08 -12.72
N PRO A 299 -39.71 7.72 -13.60
CA PRO A 299 -38.30 7.93 -13.35
C PRO A 299 -38.12 8.74 -12.07
N LEU A 300 -37.18 8.33 -11.23
CA LEU A 300 -36.85 9.05 -10.00
C LEU A 300 -36.35 10.45 -10.37
N THR A 301 -37.05 11.51 -10.01
CA THR A 301 -36.66 12.91 -10.30
C THR A 301 -36.26 13.65 -9.04
N CYS A 302 -35.47 14.71 -9.20
CA CYS A 302 -35.13 15.63 -8.12
C CYS A 302 -36.37 16.46 -7.71
N TYR A 303 -36.69 16.48 -6.42
CA TYR A 303 -37.81 17.28 -5.90
C TYR A 303 -37.70 18.80 -6.16
N VAL A 304 -36.49 19.33 -6.35
CA VAL A 304 -36.26 20.79 -6.46
C VAL A 304 -36.30 21.29 -7.90
N CYS A 305 -35.84 20.46 -8.85
CA CYS A 305 -35.62 20.90 -10.24
C CYS A 305 -36.12 19.90 -11.28
N ASP A 306 -36.82 18.84 -10.84
CA ASP A 306 -37.39 17.78 -11.67
C ASP A 306 -36.41 17.03 -12.60
N VAL A 307 -35.09 17.23 -12.42
CA VAL A 307 -34.06 16.53 -13.17
C VAL A 307 -34.11 15.02 -12.85
N PRO A 308 -34.15 14.13 -13.86
CA PRO A 308 -34.18 12.69 -13.65
C PRO A 308 -32.85 12.17 -13.12
N LEU A 309 -32.90 11.31 -12.10
CA LEU A 309 -31.75 10.71 -11.41
C LEU A 309 -31.25 9.42 -12.07
N THR A 310 -32.04 8.85 -13.00
CA THR A 310 -31.67 7.65 -13.75
C THR A 310 -31.36 8.02 -15.19
N SER A 311 -30.08 8.22 -15.51
CA SER A 311 -29.63 8.30 -16.89
C SER A 311 -29.47 6.87 -17.45
N LYS A 312 -29.95 6.64 -18.68
CA LYS A 312 -29.94 5.33 -19.38
C LYS A 312 -28.53 4.74 -19.63
N SER A 313 -27.45 5.39 -19.20
CA SER A 313 -26.06 5.06 -19.59
C SER A 313 -25.15 4.47 -18.50
N HIS A 314 -25.58 4.32 -17.24
CA HIS A 314 -24.70 3.79 -16.18
C HIS A 314 -25.30 2.57 -15.48
N LYS A 315 -25.32 1.43 -16.18
CA LYS A 315 -25.19 0.13 -15.51
C LYS A 315 -23.77 0.08 -14.93
N THR A 316 -23.66 -0.36 -13.67
CA THR A 316 -22.43 -0.59 -12.89
C THR A 316 -21.70 0.66 -12.38
N ASP A 317 -22.14 1.16 -11.23
CA ASP A 317 -21.28 1.72 -10.18
C ASP A 317 -22.14 1.82 -8.90
N ALA A 318 -22.64 0.67 -8.44
CA ALA A 318 -23.24 0.58 -7.11
C ALA A 318 -22.11 0.74 -6.09
N THR A 319 -21.99 1.94 -5.52
CA THR A 319 -21.11 2.16 -4.37
C THR A 319 -21.62 1.34 -3.18
N PRO A 320 -20.74 0.66 -2.44
CA PRO A 320 -21.16 -0.06 -1.24
C PRO A 320 -21.58 0.98 -0.19
N GLY A 321 -22.89 1.17 -0.03
CA GLY A 321 -23.48 2.04 1.00
C GLY A 321 -24.66 2.91 0.58
N SER A 322 -24.92 3.13 -0.72
CA SER A 322 -26.14 3.84 -1.17
C SER A 322 -27.07 2.87 -1.90
N SER A 323 -28.11 2.43 -1.20
CA SER A 323 -29.08 1.44 -1.71
C SER A 323 -30.00 1.98 -2.82
N ILE A 324 -29.83 3.23 -3.27
CA ILE A 324 -30.74 3.88 -4.24
C ILE A 324 -29.92 4.54 -5.36
N SER A 325 -30.16 4.10 -6.59
CA SER A 325 -29.50 4.63 -7.80
C SER A 325 -29.73 6.14 -7.96
N GLY A 326 -28.64 6.91 -8.11
CA GLY A 326 -28.68 8.36 -8.40
C GLY A 326 -28.69 9.26 -7.16
N LEU A 327 -28.75 8.69 -5.96
CA LEU A 327 -28.65 9.40 -4.68
C LEU A 327 -27.34 9.04 -3.97
N ILE A 328 -26.71 10.04 -3.35
CA ILE A 328 -25.48 9.89 -2.59
C ILE A 328 -25.74 10.42 -1.19
N ALA A 329 -25.61 9.56 -0.19
CA ALA A 329 -25.64 9.99 1.21
C ALA A 329 -24.39 10.81 1.50
N LEU A 330 -24.58 12.04 1.98
CA LEU A 330 -23.47 12.89 2.38
C LEU A 330 -22.94 12.40 3.72
N GLN A 331 -21.62 12.24 3.82
CA GLN A 331 -21.00 11.84 5.06
C GLN A 331 -21.07 12.98 6.06
N SER A 332 -21.60 12.67 7.23
CA SER A 332 -21.74 13.57 8.38
C SER A 332 -20.60 13.41 9.39
N GLU A 333 -19.51 12.76 8.97
CA GLU A 333 -18.47 12.24 9.84
C GLU A 333 -17.35 13.27 10.04
N GLY A 334 -16.81 13.33 11.26
CA GLY A 334 -15.68 14.20 11.63
C GLY A 334 -14.36 13.76 10.98
N THR A 335 -13.26 14.37 11.41
CA THR A 335 -11.90 14.00 10.95
C THR A 335 -11.72 12.48 10.99
N GLY A 336 -10.98 11.91 10.02
CA GLY A 336 -10.96 10.47 9.67
C GLY A 336 -10.76 9.42 10.78
N PHE A 337 -10.58 9.84 12.03
CA PHE A 337 -10.66 9.02 13.24
C PHE A 337 -12.09 8.72 13.73
N SER A 338 -13.08 9.49 13.26
CA SER A 338 -14.47 9.41 13.75
C SER A 338 -15.44 8.86 12.70
N ALA A 339 -14.94 8.23 11.63
CA ALA A 339 -15.75 7.80 10.51
C ALA A 339 -16.62 6.57 10.82
N HIS A 340 -17.83 6.54 10.26
CA HIS A 340 -18.89 5.52 10.36
C HIS A 340 -19.71 5.51 11.66
N GLY A 341 -19.90 6.65 12.33
CA GLY A 341 -20.72 6.76 13.53
C GLY A 341 -20.06 6.15 14.78
N GLY A 342 -18.77 5.82 14.69
CA GLY A 342 -17.97 5.37 15.81
C GLY A 342 -17.66 6.55 16.74
N ASN A 343 -18.24 6.54 17.93
CA ASN A 343 -17.91 7.53 18.96
C ASN A 343 -16.68 7.13 19.80
N THR A 344 -15.85 6.20 19.30
CA THR A 344 -14.71 5.66 20.03
C THR A 344 -13.49 5.66 19.12
N VAL A 345 -12.42 6.32 19.54
CA VAL A 345 -11.12 6.27 18.86
C VAL A 345 -10.26 5.25 19.57
N GLU A 346 -9.72 4.30 18.83
CA GLU A 346 -8.75 3.33 19.33
C GLU A 346 -7.38 3.64 18.75
N ARG A 347 -6.39 3.81 19.63
CA ARG A 347 -4.99 3.87 19.24
C ARG A 347 -4.40 2.48 19.45
N SER A 348 -4.15 1.74 18.37
CA SER A 348 -3.39 0.50 18.43
C SER A 348 -1.89 0.82 18.50
N SER A 349 -1.22 0.30 19.52
CA SER A 349 0.24 0.37 19.64
C SER A 349 0.76 -0.96 20.16
N VAL A 350 2.00 -1.30 19.78
CA VAL A 350 2.68 -2.47 20.32
C VAL A 350 3.05 -2.15 21.77
N ALA A 351 2.29 -2.70 22.71
CA ALA A 351 2.59 -2.57 24.12
C ALA A 351 3.89 -3.34 24.41
N PHE A 352 4.95 -2.64 24.77
CA PHE A 352 6.13 -3.26 25.35
C PHE A 352 5.75 -3.79 26.73
N GLN A 353 5.65 -5.10 26.87
CA GLN A 353 5.62 -5.73 28.19
C GLN A 353 7.03 -5.63 28.77
N CYS A 354 7.19 -4.76 29.78
CA CYS A 354 8.41 -4.64 30.58
C CYS A 354 8.29 -5.46 31.85
#